data_AF-A0A383AFR5-F1
#
_entry.id   AF-A0A383AFR5-F1
#
_cell.length_a   1.000
_cell.length_b   1.000
_cell.length_c   1.000
_cell.angle_alpha   90.00
_cell.angle_beta   90.00
_cell.angle_gamma   90.00
#
_symmetry.space_group_name_H-M   'P 1'
#
loop_
_entity.id
_entity.type
_entity.pdbx_description
1 polymer ?
#
loop_
_entity_poly.entity_id
_entity_poly.type
_entity_poly.pdbx_seq_one_letter_code
_entity_poly.pdbx_strand_id
1 'polypeptide(L)'
;ESESEARAKTDELIPNKKWPCYFFKSDTTGEKDFEEFFTTQEELNLDKFNGVGVIRNPAVFNNELLDQFERGINKLSSNGNWNKQDIVDLFFLLLPDFAHKETGKYLDQKM
;
A
#
# COMPACT_ATOMS: atom_id res chain seq x y z
N GLU A 1 18.19 -0.70 -19.83
CA GLU A 1 18.11 -2.15 -20.11
C GLU A 1 16.67 -2.56 -19.87
N SER A 2 16.03 -3.26 -20.80
CA SER A 2 14.57 -3.49 -20.80
C SER A 2 14.22 -4.94 -20.44
N GLU A 3 12.94 -5.20 -20.17
CA GLU A 3 12.43 -6.56 -20.03
C GLU A 3 12.74 -7.44 -21.26
N SER A 4 12.57 -6.89 -22.47
CA SER A 4 12.86 -7.60 -23.72
C SER A 4 14.32 -8.01 -23.82
N GLU A 5 15.24 -7.16 -23.39
CA GLU A 5 16.68 -7.47 -23.35
C GLU A 5 16.99 -8.60 -22.36
N ALA A 6 16.40 -8.55 -21.16
CA ALA A 6 16.58 -9.60 -20.16
C ALA A 6 16.03 -10.95 -20.66
N ARG A 7 14.87 -10.95 -21.33
CA ARG A 7 14.30 -12.16 -21.95
C ARG A 7 15.18 -12.73 -23.06
N ALA A 8 15.78 -11.89 -23.91
CA ALA A 8 16.62 -12.34 -25.00
C ALA A 8 17.93 -13.02 -24.53
N LYS A 9 18.44 -12.67 -23.35
CA LYS A 9 19.71 -13.20 -22.82
C LYS A 9 19.58 -14.52 -22.03
N THR A 10 18.38 -15.08 -21.88
CA THR A 10 18.17 -16.30 -21.08
C THR A 10 18.97 -17.49 -21.60
N ASP A 11 18.93 -17.73 -22.91
CA ASP A 11 19.55 -18.90 -23.54
C ASP A 11 21.08 -18.85 -23.47
N GLU A 12 21.65 -17.64 -23.44
CA GLU A 12 23.10 -17.40 -23.32
C GLU A 12 23.58 -17.51 -21.86
N LEU A 13 22.82 -16.97 -20.92
CA LEU A 13 23.29 -16.76 -19.54
C LEU A 13 22.99 -17.95 -18.61
N ILE A 14 21.86 -18.64 -18.79
CA ILE A 14 21.47 -19.77 -17.93
C ILE A 14 22.52 -20.91 -17.93
N PRO A 15 23.08 -21.34 -19.08
CA PRO A 15 24.14 -22.37 -19.10
C PRO A 15 25.39 -21.97 -18.28
N ASN A 16 25.66 -20.67 -18.16
CA ASN A 16 26.76 -20.11 -17.38
C ASN A 16 26.40 -19.84 -15.91
N LYS A 17 25.24 -20.34 -15.44
CA LYS A 17 24.69 -20.07 -14.10
C LYS A 17 24.51 -18.58 -13.81
N LYS A 18 24.20 -17.78 -14.84
CA LYS A 18 23.87 -16.36 -14.73
C LYS A 18 22.39 -16.16 -15.03
N TRP A 19 21.73 -15.28 -14.27
CA TRP A 19 20.33 -14.91 -14.49
C TRP A 19 20.25 -13.49 -15.04
N PRO A 20 19.65 -13.28 -16.23
CA PRO A 20 19.32 -11.93 -16.66
C PRO A 20 18.24 -11.35 -15.74
N CYS A 21 18.52 -10.19 -15.16
CA CYS A 21 17.58 -9.47 -14.30
C CYS A 21 17.33 -8.08 -14.89
N TYR A 22 16.06 -7.69 -14.97
CA TYR A 22 15.67 -6.32 -15.28
C TYR A 22 15.26 -5.63 -13.98
N PHE A 23 16.15 -4.79 -13.46
CA PHE A 23 15.86 -3.94 -12.31
C PHE A 23 15.42 -2.57 -12.80
N PHE A 24 14.22 -2.16 -12.39
CA PHE A 24 13.69 -0.83 -12.68
C PHE A 24 13.43 -0.08 -11.38
N LYS A 25 13.44 1.26 -11.46
CA LYS A 25 12.97 2.08 -10.34
C LYS A 25 11.48 1.88 -10.18
N SER A 26 11.11 1.59 -8.95
CA SER A 26 9.74 1.42 -8.58
C SER A 26 9.11 2.80 -8.36
N ASP A 27 8.11 3.10 -9.18
CA ASP A 27 7.41 4.39 -9.25
C ASP A 27 5.88 4.17 -9.24
N THR A 28 5.46 3.07 -8.64
CA THR A 28 4.06 2.61 -8.64
C THR A 28 3.25 3.29 -7.53
N THR A 29 1.95 3.44 -7.74
CA THR A 29 1.03 4.05 -6.76
C THR A 29 1.01 3.22 -5.48
N GLY A 30 1.10 3.89 -4.33
CA GLY A 30 0.99 3.25 -3.01
C GLY A 30 2.27 2.58 -2.50
N GLU A 31 3.37 2.73 -3.22
CA GLU A 31 4.65 2.14 -2.83
C GLU A 31 5.32 2.89 -1.67
N LYS A 32 5.82 2.12 -0.69
CA LYS A 32 6.61 2.59 0.44
C LYS A 32 8.06 2.15 0.26
N ASP A 33 8.99 3.04 0.60
CA ASP A 33 10.43 2.77 0.50
C ASP A 33 10.93 1.74 1.55
N PHE A 34 10.17 1.56 2.63
CA PHE A 34 10.42 0.58 3.70
C PHE A 34 9.12 0.26 4.44
N GLU A 35 9.06 -0.91 5.05
CA GLU A 35 7.94 -1.34 5.90
C GLU A 35 8.30 -1.18 7.38
N GLU A 36 7.38 -0.60 8.14
CA GLU A 36 7.49 -0.45 9.59
C GLU A 36 6.38 -1.25 10.27
N PHE A 37 6.73 -1.99 11.32
CA PHE A 37 5.76 -2.75 12.09
C PHE A 37 5.05 -1.90 13.16
N PHE A 38 5.69 -0.82 13.62
CA PHE A 38 5.15 0.09 14.61
C PHE A 38 5.73 1.50 14.42
N THR A 39 5.01 2.50 14.92
CA THR A 39 5.45 3.90 14.95
C THR A 39 6.09 4.27 16.29
N THR A 40 6.78 5.41 16.35
CA THR A 40 7.35 5.95 17.60
C THR A 40 6.30 6.38 18.63
N GLN A 41 5.02 6.47 18.23
CA GLN A 41 3.91 6.87 19.10
C GLN A 41 3.17 5.68 19.75
N GLU A 42 3.45 4.45 19.31
CA GLU A 42 2.77 3.26 19.80
C GLU A 42 3.43 2.70 21.07
N GLU A 43 2.60 2.22 21.99
CA GLU A 43 3.09 1.57 23.21
C GLU A 43 3.39 0.09 22.94
N LEU A 44 4.65 -0.29 23.13
CA LEU A 44 5.14 -1.64 22.86
C LEU A 44 5.39 -2.44 24.14
N ASN A 45 5.06 -3.73 24.09
CA ASN A 45 5.50 -4.71 25.05
C ASN A 45 6.28 -5.81 24.33
N LEU A 46 7.60 -5.68 24.33
CA LEU A 46 8.52 -6.62 23.68
C LEU A 46 8.93 -7.77 24.61
N ASP A 47 8.71 -7.65 25.91
CA ASP A 47 9.13 -8.64 26.91
C ASP A 47 8.05 -9.71 27.18
N LYS A 48 6.82 -9.52 26.68
CA LYS A 48 5.71 -10.44 26.93
C LYS A 48 5.96 -11.84 26.37
N PHE A 49 6.64 -11.94 25.23
CA PHE A 49 6.89 -13.18 24.53
C PHE A 49 8.29 -13.17 23.91
N ASN A 50 8.94 -14.33 23.88
CA ASN A 50 10.20 -14.48 23.17
C ASN A 50 9.95 -14.47 21.65
N GLY A 51 10.56 -13.54 20.93
CA GLY A 51 10.48 -13.43 19.46
C GLY A 51 9.20 -12.79 18.92
N VAL A 52 8.30 -12.27 19.77
CA VAL A 52 7.06 -11.59 19.35
C VAL A 52 6.88 -10.29 20.12
N GLY A 53 6.83 -9.17 19.39
CA GLY A 53 6.47 -7.86 19.94
C GLY A 53 4.95 -7.67 19.99
N VAL A 54 4.45 -7.01 21.05
CA VAL A 54 3.03 -6.70 21.20
C VAL A 54 2.83 -5.19 21.17
N ILE A 55 1.98 -4.71 20.26
CA ILE A 55 1.52 -3.32 20.23
C ILE A 55 0.24 -3.21 21.07
N ARG A 56 0.22 -2.31 22.05
CA ARG A 56 -0.98 -2.00 22.81
C ARG A 56 -1.77 -0.95 22.03
N ASN A 57 -2.78 -1.40 21.31
CA ASN A 57 -3.63 -0.52 20.53
C ASN A 57 -4.93 -0.22 21.30
N PRO A 58 -5.09 0.97 21.91
CA PRO A 58 -6.37 1.37 22.48
C PRO A 58 -7.37 1.61 21.35
N ALA A 59 -8.62 1.16 21.53
CA ALA A 59 -9.68 1.38 20.55
C ALA A 59 -10.19 2.83 20.58
N VAL A 60 -9.34 3.78 20.19
CA VAL A 60 -9.69 5.21 20.08
C VAL A 60 -10.23 5.45 18.68
N PHE A 61 -11.52 5.77 18.58
CA PHE A 61 -12.17 6.11 17.32
C PHE A 61 -13.29 7.11 17.56
N ASN A 62 -13.66 7.83 16.50
CA ASN A 62 -14.81 8.73 16.52
C ASN A 62 -15.99 8.09 15.79
N ASN A 63 -17.01 7.67 16.55
CA ASN A 63 -18.24 7.08 16.01
C ASN A 63 -18.92 7.99 14.97
N GLU A 64 -18.94 9.31 15.19
CA GLU A 64 -19.59 10.23 14.26
C GLU A 64 -18.89 10.24 12.89
N LEU A 65 -17.56 10.15 12.87
CA LEU A 65 -16.79 10.05 11.63
C LEU A 65 -17.03 8.70 10.93
N LEU A 66 -17.16 7.61 11.69
CA LEU A 66 -17.50 6.30 11.14
C LEU A 66 -18.90 6.30 10.52
N ASP A 67 -19.89 6.83 11.22
CA ASP A 67 -21.27 6.95 10.71
C ASP A 67 -21.34 7.86 9.48
N GLN A 68 -20.54 8.93 9.43
CA GLN A 68 -20.43 9.79 8.25
C GLN A 68 -19.82 9.04 7.06
N PHE A 69 -18.74 8.29 7.28
CA PHE A 69 -18.10 7.48 6.27
C PHE A 69 -19.08 6.43 5.70
N GLU A 70 -19.77 5.67 6.56
CA GLU A 70 -20.72 4.64 6.13
C GLU A 70 -21.88 5.24 5.32
N ARG A 71 -22.46 6.36 5.77
CA ARG A 71 -23.48 7.09 5.01
C ARG A 71 -22.97 7.57 3.66
N GLY A 72 -21.72 8.04 3.60
CA GLY A 72 -21.05 8.45 2.37
C GLY A 72 -20.96 7.30 1.36
N ILE A 73 -20.44 6.15 1.78
CA ILE A 73 -20.34 4.95 0.95
C ILE A 73 -21.72 4.48 0.48
N ASN A 74 -22.71 4.43 1.37
CA ASN A 74 -24.08 4.03 1.01
C ASN A 74 -24.69 4.96 -0.04
N LYS A 75 -24.43 6.28 0.06
CA LYS A 75 -24.89 7.27 -0.92
C LYS A 75 -24.24 7.08 -2.29
N LEU A 76 -22.92 6.84 -2.33
CA LEU A 76 -22.23 6.54 -3.59
C LEU A 76 -22.80 5.27 -4.23
N SER A 77 -22.94 4.20 -3.44
CA SER A 77 -23.50 2.93 -3.91
C SER A 77 -24.94 3.08 -4.41
N SER A 78 -25.79 3.87 -3.74
CA SER A 78 -27.18 4.08 -4.17
C SER A 78 -27.29 4.94 -5.44
N ASN A 79 -26.36 5.87 -5.63
CA ASN A 79 -26.34 6.73 -6.81
C ASN A 79 -25.86 5.98 -8.07
N GLY A 80 -25.09 4.90 -7.91
CA GLY A 80 -24.61 4.07 -9.02
C GLY A 80 -23.54 4.71 -9.91
N ASN A 81 -23.10 5.93 -9.59
CA ASN A 81 -22.09 6.66 -10.33
C ASN A 81 -21.17 7.40 -9.36
N TRP A 82 -19.90 7.00 -9.34
CA TRP A 82 -18.83 7.62 -8.56
C TRP A 82 -17.51 7.42 -9.29
N ASN A 83 -16.55 8.27 -8.97
CA ASN A 83 -15.16 8.13 -9.39
C ASN A 83 -14.29 7.73 -8.18
N LYS A 84 -13.01 7.45 -8.43
CA LYS A 84 -12.06 7.07 -7.37
C LYS A 84 -11.88 8.18 -6.32
N GLN A 85 -11.90 9.45 -6.74
CA GLN A 85 -11.73 10.61 -5.86
C GLN A 85 -12.84 10.69 -4.82
N ASP A 86 -14.09 10.39 -5.20
CA ASP A 86 -15.22 10.40 -4.28
C ASP A 86 -15.01 9.44 -3.09
N ILE A 87 -14.37 8.29 -3.32
CA ILE A 87 -14.01 7.33 -2.27
C ILE A 87 -12.82 7.84 -1.46
N VAL A 88 -11.78 8.33 -2.15
CA VAL A 88 -10.56 8.84 -1.50
C VAL A 88 -10.89 10.00 -0.55
N ASP A 89 -11.81 10.89 -0.91
CA ASP A 89 -12.25 12.01 -0.08
C ASP A 89 -12.93 11.54 1.22
N LEU A 90 -13.71 10.46 1.16
CA LEU A 90 -14.29 9.84 2.36
C LEU A 90 -13.19 9.27 3.28
N PHE A 91 -12.15 8.68 2.72
CA PHE A 91 -11.01 8.20 3.50
C PHE A 91 -10.23 9.34 4.16
N PHE A 92 -10.01 10.45 3.46
CA PHE A 92 -9.34 11.62 4.04
C PHE A 92 -10.11 12.27 5.20
N LEU A 93 -11.45 12.18 5.19
CA LEU A 93 -12.27 12.62 6.32
C LEU A 93 -12.03 11.77 7.58
N LEU A 94 -11.88 10.45 7.41
CA LEU A 94 -11.71 9.50 8.50
C LEU A 94 -10.25 9.39 8.96
N LEU A 95 -9.30 9.52 8.03
CA LEU A 95 -7.87 9.34 8.22
C LEU A 95 -7.13 10.59 7.69
N PRO A 96 -7.05 11.68 8.48
CA PRO A 96 -6.42 12.93 8.02
C PRO A 96 -4.94 12.77 7.64
N ASP A 97 -4.24 11.87 8.31
CA ASP A 97 -2.82 11.57 8.07
C ASP A 97 -2.61 10.51 6.96
N PHE A 98 -3.66 10.18 6.21
CA PHE A 98 -3.57 9.21 5.12
C PHE A 98 -2.73 9.77 3.96
N ALA A 99 -1.46 9.37 3.90
CA ALA A 99 -0.55 9.75 2.83
C ALA A 99 -0.77 8.87 1.57
N HIS A 100 -1.82 9.16 0.80
CA HIS A 100 -2.05 8.49 -0.48
C HIS A 100 -1.18 9.09 -1.59
N LYS A 101 -0.14 8.35 -2.02
CA LYS A 101 0.75 8.76 -3.12
C LYS A 101 0.27 8.17 -4.45
N GLU A 102 -0.58 8.93 -5.14
CA GLU A 102 -1.08 8.60 -6.47
C GLU A 102 -0.01 8.96 -7.55
N THR A 103 0.66 7.97 -8.13
CA THR A 103 1.63 8.20 -9.23
C THR A 103 1.02 7.96 -10.61
N GLY A 104 -0.22 7.45 -10.66
CA GLY A 104 -0.93 7.09 -11.89
C GLY A 104 -0.39 5.83 -12.59
N LYS A 105 0.65 5.20 -12.04
CA LYS A 105 1.26 3.97 -12.55
C LYS A 105 0.93 2.82 -11.61
N TYR A 106 0.27 1.80 -12.13
CA TYR A 106 -0.08 0.62 -11.34
C TYR A 106 1.00 -0.45 -11.51
N LEU A 107 1.18 -1.28 -10.49
CA LEU A 107 2.15 -2.37 -10.50
C LEU A 107 1.90 -3.34 -11.67
N ASP A 108 0.63 -3.60 -12.00
CA ASP A 108 0.24 -4.42 -13.15
C ASP A 108 0.64 -3.82 -14.52
N GLN A 109 0.99 -2.54 -14.58
CA GLN A 109 1.52 -1.92 -15.80
C GLN A 109 3.05 -2.10 -15.92
N LYS A 110 3.68 -2.64 -14.88
CA LYS A 110 5.14 -2.86 -14.78
C LYS A 110 5.51 -4.35 -14.70
N MET A 111 4.54 -5.25 -14.56
CA MET A 111 4.69 -6.72 -14.60
C MET A 111 4.00 -7.30 -15.83
#